data_AF-A0A0L7KZN0-F1
#
_entry.id   AF-A0A0L7KZN0-F1
#
_cell.length_a   1.000
_cell.length_b   1.000
_cell.length_c   1.000
_cell.angle_alpha   90.00
_cell.angle_beta   90.00
_cell.angle_gamma   90.00
#
_symmetry.space_group_name_H-M   'P 1'
#
loop_
_entity.id
_entity.type
_entity.pdbx_description
1 polymer ?
#
loop_
_entity_poly.entity_id
_entity_poly.type
_entity_poly.pdbx_seq_one_letter_code
_entity_poly.pdbx_strand_id
1 'polypeptide(L)'
;MNVPIQISDVQYKEFSRANVGGIDNYRSLQPVNRVVYRSAASCSTIILPGLLGTFTALLNCLSSSLNSGLLVGAKKSLCVLWNAKKKFIRGPRNIHECQD
;
A
#
# COMPACT_ATOMS: atom_id res chain seq x y z
N MET A 1 -13.51 -0.67 -1.33
CA MET A 1 -12.32 -1.00 -0.52
C MET A 1 -11.20 -0.08 -0.95
N ASN A 2 -10.50 0.57 -0.01
CA ASN A 2 -9.47 1.56 -0.34
C ASN A 2 -8.04 1.00 -0.20
N VAL A 3 -7.90 -0.20 0.36
CA VAL A 3 -6.60 -0.86 0.58
C VAL A 3 -6.56 -2.12 -0.27
N PRO A 4 -5.52 -2.32 -1.09
CA PRO A 4 -5.37 -3.54 -1.88
C PRO A 4 -5.03 -4.74 -0.98
N ILE A 5 -5.51 -5.92 -1.37
CA ILE A 5 -5.07 -7.17 -0.75
C ILE A 5 -3.67 -7.49 -1.29
N GLN A 6 -2.71 -7.66 -0.39
CA GLN A 6 -1.37 -8.09 -0.77
C GLN A 6 -1.35 -9.59 -1.00
N ILE A 7 -0.82 -10.00 -2.16
CA ILE A 7 -0.60 -11.40 -2.52
C ILE A 7 0.87 -11.59 -2.91
N SER A 8 1.41 -12.77 -2.64
CA SER A 8 2.77 -13.13 -3.07
C SER A 8 2.82 -13.39 -4.58
N ASP A 9 4.01 -13.26 -5.18
CA ASP A 9 4.25 -13.60 -6.59
C ASP A 9 3.88 -15.06 -6.91
N VAL A 10 4.10 -15.98 -5.96
CA VAL A 10 3.72 -17.39 -6.11
C VAL A 10 2.20 -17.52 -6.23
N GLN A 11 1.45 -16.88 -5.34
CA GLN A 11 -0.02 -16.89 -5.39
C GLN A 11 -0.55 -16.24 -6.67
N TYR A 12 0.05 -15.13 -7.10
CA TYR A 12 -0.31 -14.48 -8.37
C TYR A 12 -0.14 -15.40 -9.58
N LYS A 13 0.95 -16.16 -9.63
CA LYS A 13 1.21 -17.15 -10.69
C LYS A 13 0.22 -18.32 -10.67
N GLU A 14 -0.24 -18.75 -9.50
CA GLU A 14 -1.27 -19.78 -9.41
C GLU A 14 -2.61 -19.29 -9.96
N PHE A 15 -2.99 -18.03 -9.70
CA PHE A 15 -4.20 -17.43 -10.27
C PHE A 15 -4.14 -17.31 -11.80
N SER A 16 -2.98 -16.93 -12.36
CA SER A 16 -2.83 -16.84 -13.81
C SER A 16 -2.82 -18.22 -14.49
N ARG A 17 -2.32 -19.27 -13.82
CA ARG A 17 -2.37 -20.66 -14.27
C ARG A 17 -3.77 -21.26 -14.26
N ALA A 18 -4.60 -20.91 -13.28
CA ALA A 18 -5.96 -21.41 -13.15
C ALA A 18 -6.88 -21.02 -14.33
N ASN A 19 -6.43 -20.11 -15.21
CA ASN A 19 -7.11 -19.72 -16.44
C ASN A 19 -8.59 -19.38 -16.25
N VAL A 20 -8.89 -18.58 -15.22
CA VAL A 20 -10.21 -18.01 -14.93
C VAL A 20 -10.57 -16.90 -15.92
N GLY A 21 -10.64 -17.27 -17.20
CA GLY A 21 -11.01 -16.42 -18.32
C GLY A 21 -9.86 -15.80 -19.12
N GLY A 22 -8.65 -16.37 -19.05
CA GLY A 22 -7.50 -15.95 -19.86
C GLY A 22 -6.51 -15.02 -19.15
N ILE A 23 -5.37 -14.79 -19.81
CA ILE A 23 -4.42 -13.74 -19.44
C ILE A 23 -5.06 -12.39 -19.80
N ASP A 24 -4.90 -11.39 -18.93
CA ASP A 24 -5.42 -10.04 -19.14
C ASP A 24 -6.96 -9.97 -19.30
N ASN A 25 -7.69 -10.79 -18.54
CA ASN A 25 -9.16 -10.80 -18.50
C ASN A 25 -9.77 -9.59 -17.75
N TYR A 26 -9.27 -8.38 -18.03
CA TYR A 26 -9.83 -7.13 -17.54
C TYR A 26 -10.53 -6.39 -18.68
N ARG A 27 -11.65 -5.74 -18.36
CA ARG A 27 -12.31 -4.84 -19.30
C ARG A 27 -11.62 -3.47 -19.30
N SER A 28 -11.50 -2.85 -20.47
CA SER A 28 -10.99 -1.48 -20.58
C SER A 28 -11.81 -0.49 -19.76
N LEU A 29 -11.15 0.57 -19.27
CA LEU A 29 -11.80 1.65 -18.56
C LEU A 29 -12.93 2.25 -19.40
N GLN A 30 -14.07 2.49 -18.78
CA GLN A 30 -15.22 3.11 -19.43
C GLN A 30 -15.27 4.60 -19.08
N PRO A 31 -15.72 5.47 -19.99
CA PRO A 31 -15.90 6.89 -19.70
C PRO A 31 -16.81 7.10 -18.48
N VAL A 32 -16.46 8.09 -17.63
CA VAL A 32 -17.18 8.35 -16.38
C VAL A 32 -17.95 9.67 -16.49
N ASN A 33 -19.28 9.61 -16.38
CA ASN A 33 -20.17 10.77 -16.27
C ASN A 33 -21.03 10.72 -14.99
N ARG A 34 -20.51 10.07 -13.93
CA ARG A 34 -21.25 9.83 -12.69
C ARG A 34 -20.42 10.22 -11.48
N VAL A 35 -21.07 10.75 -10.45
CA VAL A 35 -20.45 11.05 -9.16
C VAL A 35 -20.20 9.74 -8.42
N VAL A 36 -19.00 9.57 -7.85
CA VAL A 36 -18.62 8.40 -7.05
C VAL A 36 -18.57 8.80 -5.58
N TYR A 37 -19.53 8.32 -4.80
CA TYR A 37 -19.59 8.55 -3.36
C TYR A 37 -18.64 7.58 -2.62
N ARG A 38 -17.90 8.09 -1.63
CA ARG A 38 -16.99 7.29 -0.80
C ARG A 38 -17.50 7.27 0.64
N SER A 39 -17.51 6.10 1.25
CA SER A 39 -17.85 5.94 2.67
C SER A 39 -16.81 6.66 3.53
N ALA A 40 -17.24 7.48 4.49
CA ALA A 40 -16.41 8.30 5.38
C ALA A 40 -15.57 7.51 6.40
N ALA A 41 -15.35 6.21 6.21
CA ALA A 41 -14.52 5.35 7.07
C ALA A 41 -13.01 5.59 6.84
N SER A 42 -12.62 6.83 6.60
CA SER A 42 -11.25 7.30 6.35
C SER A 42 -11.04 8.53 7.24
N CYS A 43 -10.97 8.31 8.56
CA CYS A 43 -10.80 9.29 9.65
C CYS A 43 -11.49 10.67 9.50
N SER A 44 -12.59 10.73 8.75
CA SER A 44 -13.40 11.92 8.56
C SER A 44 -14.80 11.67 9.11
N THR A 45 -14.90 11.05 10.28
CA THR A 45 -16.14 11.07 11.05
C THR A 45 -15.92 12.03 12.19
N ILE A 46 -16.29 13.29 11.96
CA ILE A 46 -16.41 14.29 13.02
C ILE A 46 -17.62 13.85 13.85
N ILE A 47 -17.40 13.04 14.89
CA ILE A 47 -18.45 12.55 15.80
C ILE A 47 -19.08 13.73 16.58
N LEU A 48 -18.40 14.87 16.62
CA LEU A 48 -18.86 16.10 17.25
C LEU A 48 -18.57 17.31 16.33
N PRO A 49 -19.56 17.94 15.70
CA PRO A 49 -19.32 19.12 14.86
C PRO A 49 -18.67 20.23 15.70
N GLY A 50 -17.47 20.66 15.30
CA GLY A 50 -16.69 21.69 16.01
C GLY A 50 -15.19 21.43 15.97
N LEU A 51 -14.41 22.43 16.41
CA LEU A 51 -12.93 22.43 16.39
C LEU A 51 -12.31 21.22 17.11
N LEU A 52 -12.92 20.78 18.21
CA LEU A 52 -12.48 19.62 18.99
C LEU A 52 -12.67 18.29 18.23
N GLY A 53 -13.80 18.16 17.51
CA GLY A 53 -14.08 16.98 16.67
C GLY A 53 -13.19 16.92 15.44
N THR A 54 -12.84 18.07 14.85
CA THR A 54 -11.90 18.13 13.73
C THR A 54 -10.46 17.80 14.15
N PHE A 55 -10.03 18.24 15.33
CA PHE A 55 -8.68 17.98 15.83
C PHE A 55 -8.45 16.51 16.17
N THR A 56 -9.43 15.87 16.83
CA THR A 56 -9.38 14.44 17.16
C THR A 56 -9.43 13.55 15.92
N ALA A 57 -10.21 13.93 14.90
CA ALA A 57 -10.20 13.29 13.59
C ALA A 57 -8.82 13.37 12.91
N LEU A 58 -8.19 14.56 12.93
CA LEU A 58 -6.84 14.78 12.39
C LEU A 58 -5.77 13.94 13.10
N LEU A 59 -5.77 13.91 14.44
CA LEU A 59 -4.80 13.12 15.22
C LEU A 59 -4.92 11.61 14.97
N ASN A 60 -6.14 11.10 14.89
CA ASN A 60 -6.39 9.69 14.61
C ASN A 60 -5.94 9.32 13.18
N CYS A 61 -6.13 10.21 12.21
CA CYS A 61 -5.66 9.98 10.84
C CYS A 61 -4.14 10.10 10.70
N LEU A 62 -3.54 11.08 11.37
CA LEU A 62 -2.09 11.26 11.36
C LEU A 62 -1.38 10.06 12.01
N SER A 63 -1.92 9.53 13.10
CA SER A 63 -1.38 8.33 13.77
C SER A 63 -1.45 7.08 12.88
N SER A 64 -2.54 6.91 12.12
CA SER A 64 -2.68 5.82 11.14
C SER A 64 -1.69 5.94 9.98
N SER A 65 -1.49 7.16 9.46
CA SER A 65 -0.51 7.46 8.40
C SER A 65 0.94 7.30 8.87
N LEU A 66 1.24 7.63 10.13
CA LEU A 66 2.58 7.50 10.69
C LEU A 66 2.93 6.04 10.98
N ASN A 67 2.00 5.24 11.50
CA ASN A 67 2.25 3.81 11.76
C ASN A 67 2.47 3.02 10.46
N SER A 68 1.79 3.39 9.38
CA SER A 68 2.00 2.77 8.05
C SER A 68 3.29 3.26 7.40
N GLY A 69 3.57 4.57 7.41
CA GLY A 69 4.79 5.15 6.83
C GLY A 69 6.08 4.81 7.57
N LEU A 70 6.05 4.72 8.91
CA LEU A 70 7.22 4.39 9.73
C LEU A 70 7.62 2.91 9.61
N LEU A 71 6.64 2.00 9.55
CA LEU A 71 6.91 0.57 9.38
C LEU A 71 7.41 0.24 7.96
N VAL A 72 6.87 0.92 6.94
CA VAL A 72 7.36 0.83 5.55
C VAL A 72 8.77 1.44 5.44
N GLY A 73 8.98 2.62 6.03
CA GLY A 73 10.29 3.29 6.05
C GLY A 73 11.37 2.51 6.80
N ALA A 74 11.02 1.85 7.91
CA ALA A 74 11.95 1.02 8.69
C ALA A 74 12.36 -0.26 7.95
N LYS A 75 11.43 -0.92 7.24
CA LYS A 75 11.77 -2.10 6.42
C LYS A 75 12.68 -1.73 5.26
N LYS A 76 12.43 -0.59 4.61
CA LYS A 76 13.25 -0.06 3.52
C LYS A 76 14.66 0.32 3.98
N SER A 77 14.78 1.03 5.11
CA SER A 77 16.08 1.44 5.64
C SER A 77 16.93 0.24 6.04
N LEU A 78 16.34 -0.80 6.65
CA LEU A 78 17.02 -2.04 6.98
C LEU A 78 17.44 -2.83 5.72
N CYS A 79 16.61 -2.86 4.67
CA CYS A 79 16.94 -3.51 3.40
C CYS A 79 18.09 -2.81 2.67
N VAL A 80 18.10 -1.47 2.64
CA VAL A 80 19.18 -0.67 2.05
C VAL A 80 20.49 -0.87 2.80
N LEU A 81 20.46 -0.86 4.14
CA LEU A 81 21.64 -1.09 4.98
C LEU A 81 22.22 -2.50 4.76
N TRP A 82 21.34 -3.50 4.66
CA TRP A 82 21.73 -4.88 4.40
C TRP A 82 22.38 -5.06 3.01
N ASN A 83 21.81 -4.41 1.99
CA ASN A 83 22.36 -4.42 0.64
C ASN A 83 23.71 -3.68 0.57
N ALA A 84 23.86 -2.55 1.26
CA ALA A 84 25.14 -1.84 1.37
C ALA A 84 26.22 -2.69 2.06
N LYS A 85 25.87 -3.38 3.15
CA LYS A 85 26.77 -4.32 3.83
C LYS A 85 27.20 -5.47 2.92
N LYS A 86 26.27 -6.06 2.15
CA LYS A 86 26.58 -7.13 1.19
C LYS A 86 27.52 -6.65 0.08
N LYS A 87 27.33 -5.43 -0.42
CA LYS A 87 28.19 -4.82 -1.45
C LYS A 87 29.65 -4.66 -0.97
N PHE A 88 29.84 -4.29 0.31
CA PHE A 88 31.17 -4.13 0.91
C PHE A 88 31.89 -5.45 1.18
N ILE A 89 31.17 -6.50 1.58
CA ILE A 89 31.78 -7.77 2.02
C ILE A 89 31.96 -8.77 0.88
N ARG A 90 31.04 -8.80 -0.11
CA ARG A 90 30.97 -9.88 -1.11
C ARG A 90 31.18 -9.44 -2.57
N GLY A 91 31.51 -8.17 -2.82
CA GLY A 91 31.61 -7.61 -4.16
C GLY A 91 30.24 -7.50 -4.88
N PRO A 92 30.21 -7.00 -6.13
CA PRO A 92 28.96 -6.66 -6.81
C PRO A 92 28.26 -7.92 -7.32
N ARG A 93 27.29 -8.45 -6.57
CA ARG A 93 26.33 -9.45 -7.06
C ARG A 93 24.90 -9.10 -6.66
N ASN A 94 23.95 -9.47 -7.53
CA ASN A 94 22.50 -9.24 -7.50
C ASN A 94 21.96 -8.59 -6.22
N ILE A 95 21.76 -7.27 -6.30
CA ILE A 95 21.14 -6.45 -5.26
C ILE A 95 19.62 -6.70 -5.35
N HIS A 96 18.99 -7.13 -4.26
CA HIS A 96 17.53 -7.22 -4.21
C HIS A 96 16.94 -5.81 -4.17
N GLU A 97 15.98 -5.51 -5.04
CA GLU A 97 15.21 -4.26 -4.97
C GLU A 97 14.42 -4.21 -3.65
N CYS A 98 14.68 -3.17 -2.86
CA CYS A 98 13.93 -2.89 -1.64
C CYS A 98 12.62 -2.19 -2.03
N GLN A 99 11.57 -2.98 -2.30
CA GLN A 99 10.22 -2.47 -2.56
C GLN A 99 9.50 -2.08 -1.26
N ASP A 100 8.52 -1.18 -1.39
CA ASP A 100 7.73 -0.58 -0.31
C ASP A 100 6.69 -1.55 0.29
#